data_AF-A0A963L5Q7-F1
#
_entry.id   AF-A0A963L5Q7-F1
#
_cell.length_a   1.000
_cell.length_b   1.000
_cell.length_c   1.000
_cell.angle_alpha   90.00
_cell.angle_beta   90.00
_cell.angle_gamma   90.00
#
_symmetry.space_group_name_H-M   'P 1'
#
loop_
_entity.id
_entity.type
_entity.pdbx_description
1 polymer ?
#
loop_
_entity_poly.entity_id
_entity_poly.type
_entity_poly.pdbx_seq_one_letter_code
_entity_poly.pdbx_strand_id
1 'polypeptide(L)'
;MDAARQRAARGFTLVEVLVGLALALLVVAGGAALLASQIREHRSLVLEARLTQDLRTAADLIVRDLRRAGHWGDAGAGLWTEAQPARANPYLALAPDGAASDAASLRYSRDAIENHVVDGNEQFGFRLRNGAIDIQLGNGNWQALTDATVLTVT
;
A
#
# COMPACT_ATOMS: atom_id res chain seq x y z
N MET A 1 74.44 -16.29 36.07
CA MET A 1 74.28 -17.19 34.91
C MET A 1 72.88 -17.80 35.00
N ASP A 2 71.86 -17.07 34.55
CA ASP A 2 70.47 -17.54 34.60
C ASP A 2 70.09 -18.14 33.25
N ALA A 3 70.04 -19.46 33.19
CA ALA A 3 69.54 -20.19 32.03
C ALA A 3 68.01 -20.16 32.06
N ALA A 4 67.41 -19.31 31.21
CA ALA A 4 65.97 -19.32 30.97
C ALA A 4 65.55 -20.69 30.44
N ARG A 5 64.86 -21.48 31.27
CA ARG A 5 64.25 -22.76 30.86
C ARG A 5 63.23 -22.48 29.76
N GLN A 6 63.55 -22.85 28.53
CA GLN A 6 62.56 -22.93 27.46
C GLN A 6 61.53 -23.99 27.84
N ARG A 7 60.30 -23.55 28.13
CA ARG A 7 59.16 -24.45 28.31
C ARG A 7 58.88 -25.12 26.97
N ALA A 8 58.99 -26.45 26.93
CA ALA A 8 58.57 -27.24 25.77
C ALA A 8 57.07 -26.99 25.51
N ALA A 9 56.74 -26.56 24.29
CA ALA A 9 55.35 -26.45 23.86
C ALA A 9 54.72 -27.85 23.86
N ARG A 10 53.68 -28.05 24.68
CA ARG A 10 52.89 -29.28 24.65
C ARG A 10 51.93 -29.20 23.45
N GLY A 11 51.86 -30.28 22.67
CA GLY A 11 50.87 -30.44 21.60
C GLY A 11 49.47 -30.72 22.14
N PHE A 12 48.45 -30.55 21.31
CA PHE A 12 47.06 -30.87 21.65
C PHE A 12 46.75 -32.35 21.45
N THR A 13 45.88 -32.88 22.31
CA THR A 13 45.34 -34.23 22.13
C THR A 13 44.29 -34.24 21.02
N LEU A 14 44.13 -35.36 20.30
CA LEU A 14 43.06 -35.54 19.32
C LEU A 14 41.68 -35.27 19.94
N VAL A 15 41.49 -35.67 21.20
CA VAL A 15 40.24 -35.46 21.95
C VAL A 15 39.98 -33.97 22.20
N GLU A 16 40.98 -33.19 22.60
CA GLU A 16 40.82 -31.73 22.76
C GLU A 16 40.43 -31.04 21.44
N VAL A 17 41.04 -31.46 20.32
CA VAL A 17 40.69 -30.92 18.99
C VAL A 17 39.25 -31.26 18.61
N LEU A 18 38.83 -32.51 18.82
CA LEU A 18 37.46 -32.94 18.54
C LEU A 18 36.43 -32.19 19.40
N VAL A 19 36.70 -32.03 20.70
CA VAL A 19 35.81 -31.30 21.61
C VAL A 19 35.75 -29.81 21.25
N GLY A 20 36.90 -29.18 20.99
CA GLY A 20 36.96 -27.77 20.58
C GLY A 20 36.21 -27.52 19.27
N LEU A 21 36.38 -28.40 18.28
CA LEU A 21 35.65 -28.32 17.01
C LEU A 21 34.14 -28.53 17.22
N ALA A 22 33.74 -29.51 18.04
CA ALA A 22 32.33 -29.77 18.33
C ALA A 22 31.65 -28.55 18.99
N LEU A 23 32.30 -27.92 19.96
CA LEU A 23 31.79 -26.72 20.61
C LEU A 23 31.76 -25.52 19.66
N ALA A 24 32.78 -25.33 18.83
CA ALA A 24 32.81 -24.26 17.83
C ALA A 24 31.66 -24.41 16.82
N LEU A 25 31.43 -25.63 16.32
CA LEU A 25 30.32 -25.91 15.40
C LEU A 25 28.96 -25.70 16.08
N LEU A 26 28.81 -26.09 17.35
CA LEU A 26 27.58 -25.86 18.11
C LEU A 26 27.26 -24.36 18.20
N VAL A 27 28.25 -23.53 18.55
CA VAL A 27 28.08 -22.07 18.66
C VAL A 27 27.76 -21.46 17.29
N VAL A 28 28.48 -21.85 16.24
CA VAL A 28 28.23 -21.37 14.87
C VAL A 28 26.84 -21.76 14.39
N ALA A 29 26.41 -23.00 14.63
CA ALA A 29 25.07 -23.46 14.27
C ALA A 29 23.98 -22.66 15.00
N GLY A 30 24.14 -22.43 16.31
CA GLY A 30 23.23 -21.60 17.10
C GLY A 30 23.18 -20.16 16.60
N GLY A 31 24.34 -19.54 16.35
CA GLY A 31 24.42 -18.18 15.80
C GLY A 31 23.78 -18.05 14.42
N ALA A 32 24.02 -19.03 13.53
CA ALA A 32 23.40 -19.07 12.21
C ALA A 32 21.87 -19.21 12.28
N ALA A 33 21.35 -20.02 13.21
CA ALA A 33 19.91 -20.16 13.42
C ALA A 33 19.25 -18.86 13.89
N LEU A 34 19.89 -18.14 14.82
CA LEU A 34 19.44 -16.83 15.30
C LEU A 34 19.49 -15.76 14.20
N LEU A 35 20.57 -15.70 13.41
CA LEU A 35 20.64 -14.78 12.28
C LEU A 35 19.53 -15.07 11.26
N ALA A 36 19.26 -16.34 10.99
CA ALA A 36 18.19 -16.74 10.09
C ALA A 36 16.80 -16.33 10.62
N SER A 37 16.56 -16.38 11.94
CA SER A 37 15.30 -15.89 12.52
C SER A 37 15.18 -14.37 12.40
N GLN A 38 16.25 -13.63 12.71
CA GLN A 38 16.29 -12.17 12.58
C GLN A 38 16.01 -11.72 11.13
N ILE A 39 16.60 -12.38 10.14
CA ILE A 39 16.36 -12.06 8.72
C ILE A 39 14.88 -12.26 8.35
N ARG A 40 14.25 -13.34 8.84
CA ARG A 40 12.82 -13.59 8.60
C ARG A 40 11.94 -12.53 9.25
N GLU A 41 12.23 -12.17 10.49
CA GLU A 41 11.51 -11.12 11.22
C GLU A 41 11.66 -9.76 10.52
N HIS A 42 12.88 -9.36 10.16
CA HIS A 42 13.12 -8.13 9.41
C HIS A 42 12.36 -8.11 8.07
N ARG A 43 12.35 -9.22 7.34
CA ARG A 43 11.59 -9.32 6.10
C ARG A 43 10.09 -9.16 6.34
N SER A 44 9.55 -9.78 7.39
CA SER A 44 8.14 -9.64 7.77
C SER A 44 7.78 -8.19 8.09
N LEU A 45 8.60 -7.51 8.92
CA LEU A 45 8.39 -6.12 9.29
C LEU A 45 8.42 -5.18 8.08
N VAL A 46 9.36 -5.40 7.15
CA VAL A 46 9.43 -4.61 5.91
C VAL A 46 8.20 -4.83 5.03
N LEU A 47 7.70 -6.06 4.92
CA LEU A 47 6.47 -6.35 4.17
C LEU A 47 5.26 -5.67 4.80
N GLU A 48 5.08 -5.78 6.11
CA GLU A 48 3.99 -5.14 6.84
C GLU A 48 4.01 -3.61 6.71
N ALA A 49 5.18 -2.99 6.80
CA ALA A 49 5.33 -1.55 6.62
C ALA A 49 4.95 -1.11 5.19
N ARG A 50 5.35 -1.88 4.17
CA ARG A 50 4.97 -1.62 2.77
C ARG A 50 3.48 -1.75 2.56
N LEU A 51 2.86 -2.82 3.05
CA LEU A 51 1.41 -3.02 2.98
C LEU A 51 0.64 -1.86 3.60
N THR A 52 1.07 -1.41 4.78
CA THR A 52 0.46 -0.26 5.46
C THR A 52 0.61 1.03 4.65
N GLN A 53 1.77 1.26 4.04
CA GLN A 53 2.02 2.42 3.19
C GLN A 53 1.18 2.40 1.91
N ASP A 54 1.05 1.24 1.26
CA ASP A 54 0.26 1.07 0.04
C ASP A 54 -1.23 1.31 0.34
N LEU A 55 -1.75 0.74 1.43
CA LEU A 55 -3.12 0.97 1.90
C LEU A 55 -3.38 2.45 2.23
N ARG A 56 -2.42 3.11 2.90
CA ARG A 56 -2.53 4.54 3.20
C ARG A 56 -2.56 5.37 1.91
N THR A 57 -1.71 5.05 0.94
CA THR A 57 -1.68 5.74 -0.35
C THR A 57 -3.00 5.57 -1.11
N ALA A 58 -3.56 4.35 -1.12
CA ALA A 58 -4.86 4.08 -1.72
C ALA A 58 -5.98 4.86 -1.01
N ALA A 59 -5.99 4.87 0.32
CA ALA A 59 -6.96 5.63 1.12
C ALA A 59 -6.86 7.14 0.88
N ASP A 60 -5.65 7.70 0.80
CA ASP A 60 -5.43 9.13 0.53
C ASP A 60 -5.97 9.52 -0.86
N LEU A 61 -5.82 8.65 -1.87
CA LEU A 61 -6.39 8.86 -3.20
C LEU A 61 -7.92 8.80 -3.19
N ILE A 62 -8.49 7.81 -2.50
CA ILE A 62 -9.94 7.68 -2.32
C ILE A 62 -10.51 8.93 -1.65
N VAL A 63 -9.93 9.37 -0.53
CA VAL A 63 -10.37 10.57 0.19
C VAL A 63 -10.26 11.81 -0.71
N ARG A 64 -9.18 11.95 -1.47
CA ARG A 64 -8.99 13.08 -2.38
C ARG A 64 -10.08 13.15 -3.45
N ASP A 65 -10.45 12.03 -4.06
CA ASP A 65 -11.50 12.00 -5.09
C ASP A 65 -12.89 12.15 -4.49
N LEU A 66 -13.16 11.55 -3.34
CA LEU A 66 -14.42 11.75 -2.60
C LEU A 66 -14.62 13.22 -2.21
N ARG A 67 -13.56 13.92 -1.78
CA ARG A 67 -13.64 15.37 -1.49
C ARG A 67 -13.96 16.22 -2.71
N ARG A 68 -13.69 15.73 -3.92
CA ARG A 68 -14.00 16.42 -5.18
C ARG A 68 -15.33 16.00 -5.77
N ALA A 69 -15.91 14.88 -5.33
CA ALA A 69 -17.17 14.39 -5.83
C ALA A 69 -18.25 15.48 -5.77
N GLY A 70 -19.00 15.63 -6.87
CA GLY A 70 -20.01 16.68 -7.02
C GLY A 70 -19.46 18.08 -7.26
N HIS A 71 -18.13 18.27 -7.37
CA HIS A 71 -17.59 19.57 -7.76
C HIS A 71 -18.10 19.98 -9.13
N TRP A 72 -18.57 21.22 -9.22
CA TRP A 72 -19.18 21.81 -10.39
C TRP A 72 -18.48 23.14 -10.69
N GLY A 73 -17.95 23.30 -11.91
CA GLY A 73 -17.20 24.49 -12.32
C GLY A 73 -18.05 25.76 -12.29
N ASP A 74 -19.36 25.64 -12.51
CA ASP A 74 -20.35 26.72 -12.37
C ASP A 74 -21.33 26.43 -11.21
N ALA A 75 -20.81 26.31 -10.00
CA ALA A 75 -21.65 26.12 -8.81
C ALA A 75 -22.68 27.27 -8.60
N GLY A 76 -22.42 28.45 -9.19
CA GLY A 76 -23.34 29.59 -9.15
C GLY A 76 -24.66 29.32 -9.87
N ALA A 77 -24.65 28.51 -10.93
CA ALA A 77 -25.88 28.09 -11.61
C ALA A 77 -26.82 27.25 -10.73
N GLY A 78 -26.34 26.71 -9.60
CA GLY A 78 -27.17 26.02 -8.61
C GLY A 78 -27.95 26.96 -7.69
N LEU A 79 -27.68 28.27 -7.73
CA LEU A 79 -28.37 29.27 -6.93
C LEU A 79 -29.58 29.78 -7.68
N TRP A 80 -30.68 29.95 -6.94
CA TRP A 80 -31.84 30.64 -7.48
C TRP A 80 -31.59 32.15 -7.48
N THR A 81 -31.96 32.81 -8.57
CA THR A 81 -32.03 34.28 -8.67
C THR A 81 -33.34 34.67 -9.34
N GLU A 82 -33.75 35.93 -9.21
CA GLU A 82 -34.93 36.45 -9.91
C GLU A 82 -34.81 36.33 -11.44
N ALA A 83 -33.59 36.43 -11.96
CA ALA A 83 -33.31 36.36 -13.39
C ALA A 83 -33.20 34.92 -13.91
N GLN A 84 -32.75 33.96 -13.08
CA GLN A 84 -32.50 32.58 -13.48
C GLN A 84 -32.85 31.57 -12.38
N PRO A 85 -33.62 30.51 -12.70
CA PRO A 85 -33.91 29.43 -11.76
C PRO A 85 -32.66 28.60 -11.47
N ALA A 86 -32.58 28.04 -10.27
CA ALA A 86 -31.52 27.12 -9.88
C ALA A 86 -31.49 25.88 -10.79
N ARG A 87 -30.30 25.52 -11.28
CA ARG A 87 -30.06 24.31 -12.06
C ARG A 87 -29.56 23.18 -11.16
N ALA A 88 -30.00 21.97 -11.45
CA ALA A 88 -29.48 20.79 -10.77
C ALA A 88 -28.03 20.53 -11.20
N ASN A 89 -27.16 20.25 -10.23
CA ASN A 89 -25.76 19.94 -10.50
C ASN A 89 -25.65 18.54 -11.13
N PRO A 90 -25.14 18.42 -12.38
CA PRO A 90 -25.07 17.15 -13.09
C PRO A 90 -24.03 16.16 -12.50
N TYR A 91 -23.12 16.65 -11.66
CA TYR A 91 -22.05 15.88 -11.03
C TYR A 91 -22.41 15.33 -9.65
N LEU A 92 -23.58 15.67 -9.09
CA LEU A 92 -24.00 15.22 -7.74
C LEU A 92 -24.29 13.72 -7.64
N ALA A 93 -24.53 13.04 -8.76
CA ALA A 93 -24.86 11.62 -8.76
C ALA A 93 -23.67 10.77 -8.27
N LEU A 94 -23.88 10.03 -7.19
CA LEU A 94 -23.03 8.93 -6.76
C LEU A 94 -23.79 7.61 -6.98
N ALA A 95 -23.08 6.54 -7.33
CA ALA A 95 -23.65 5.20 -7.31
C ALA A 95 -22.75 4.28 -6.49
N PRO A 96 -23.30 3.29 -5.77
CA PRO A 96 -24.73 3.01 -5.58
C PRO A 96 -25.41 4.03 -4.64
N ASP A 97 -26.71 4.25 -4.84
CA ASP A 97 -27.56 5.16 -4.04
C ASP A 97 -28.41 4.41 -2.99
N GLY A 98 -27.86 3.36 -2.35
CA GLY A 98 -28.58 2.68 -1.25
C GLY A 98 -28.34 1.19 -1.06
N ALA A 99 -27.64 0.51 -1.98
CA ALA A 99 -27.22 -0.89 -1.80
C ALA A 99 -25.71 -0.98 -1.57
N ALA A 100 -25.28 -1.90 -0.69
CA ALA A 100 -23.87 -2.25 -0.59
C ALA A 100 -23.39 -2.79 -1.95
N SER A 101 -22.27 -2.27 -2.42
CA SER A 101 -21.67 -2.62 -3.70
C SER A 101 -20.17 -2.64 -3.54
N ASP A 102 -19.54 -3.57 -4.24
CA ASP A 102 -18.10 -3.62 -4.38
C ASP A 102 -17.58 -2.49 -5.28
N ALA A 103 -18.46 -1.73 -5.94
CA ALA A 103 -18.10 -0.61 -6.80
C ALA A 103 -18.84 0.66 -6.37
N ALA A 104 -18.12 1.78 -6.34
CA ALA A 104 -18.66 3.12 -6.19
C ALA A 104 -18.23 4.00 -7.39
N SER A 105 -19.15 4.77 -7.96
CA SER A 105 -18.85 5.77 -8.98
C SER A 105 -19.19 7.17 -8.48
N LEU A 106 -18.36 8.12 -8.89
CA LEU A 106 -18.42 9.52 -8.51
C LEU A 106 -18.07 10.38 -9.72
N ARG A 107 -18.57 11.61 -9.73
CA ARG A 107 -18.39 12.54 -10.85
C ARG A 107 -17.94 13.87 -10.34
N TYR A 108 -17.14 14.57 -11.13
CA TYR A 108 -16.81 15.96 -10.86
C TYR A 108 -16.28 16.65 -12.10
N SER A 109 -16.63 17.92 -12.24
CA SER A 109 -16.16 18.76 -13.34
C SER A 109 -14.66 18.92 -13.29
N ARG A 110 -14.01 18.82 -14.46
CA ARG A 110 -12.59 19.15 -14.64
C ARG A 110 -12.37 20.28 -15.64
N ASP A 111 -13.46 20.83 -16.14
CA ASP A 111 -13.44 21.81 -17.20
C ASP A 111 -13.06 23.20 -16.68
N ALA A 112 -12.22 23.89 -17.45
CA ALA A 112 -11.95 25.31 -17.22
C ALA A 112 -13.12 26.20 -17.67
N ILE A 113 -13.93 25.70 -18.62
CA ILE A 113 -15.14 26.35 -19.12
C ILE A 113 -16.26 25.32 -19.03
N GLU A 114 -17.11 25.49 -18.03
CA GLU A 114 -18.20 24.57 -17.70
C GLU A 114 -19.27 24.51 -18.80
N ASN A 115 -19.61 23.30 -19.24
CA ASN A 115 -20.62 23.04 -20.27
C ASN A 115 -21.91 22.39 -19.72
N HIS A 116 -21.96 22.09 -18.41
CA HIS A 116 -23.07 21.43 -17.71
C HIS A 116 -23.38 20.00 -18.18
N VAL A 117 -22.41 19.31 -18.78
CA VAL A 117 -22.53 17.96 -19.29
C VAL A 117 -21.41 17.12 -18.70
N VAL A 118 -21.75 15.93 -18.20
CA VAL A 118 -20.74 15.01 -17.69
C VAL A 118 -19.99 14.37 -18.86
N ASP A 119 -18.74 14.77 -19.03
CA ASP A 119 -17.86 14.23 -20.06
C ASP A 119 -17.16 12.92 -19.62
N GLY A 120 -16.50 12.28 -20.58
CA GLY A 120 -15.82 11.00 -20.35
C GLY A 120 -14.71 11.09 -19.30
N ASN A 121 -14.00 12.21 -19.22
CA ASN A 121 -12.92 12.48 -18.26
C ASN A 121 -13.43 13.03 -16.89
N GLU A 122 -14.74 13.10 -16.69
CA GLU A 122 -15.38 13.63 -15.46
C GLU A 122 -16.03 12.51 -14.63
N GLN A 123 -15.79 11.26 -15.02
CA GLN A 123 -16.31 10.05 -14.40
C GLN A 123 -15.17 9.30 -13.70
N PHE A 124 -15.36 9.06 -12.41
CA PHE A 124 -14.41 8.43 -11.53
C PHE A 124 -15.11 7.36 -10.71
N GLY A 125 -14.33 6.56 -10.00
CA GLY A 125 -14.89 5.49 -9.20
C GLY A 125 -13.82 4.58 -8.63
N PHE A 126 -14.26 3.71 -7.74
CA PHE A 126 -13.46 2.69 -7.11
C PHE A 126 -14.24 1.39 -7.16
N ARG A 127 -13.56 0.25 -7.32
CA ARG A 127 -14.19 -1.05 -7.14
C ARG A 127 -13.25 -2.06 -6.54
N LEU A 128 -13.79 -3.01 -5.79
CA LEU A 128 -13.12 -4.21 -5.37
C LEU A 128 -13.37 -5.30 -6.42
N ARG A 129 -12.29 -5.84 -7.00
CA ARG A 129 -12.36 -6.93 -7.97
C ARG A 129 -11.17 -7.87 -7.76
N ASN A 130 -11.45 -9.16 -7.60
CA ASN A 130 -10.43 -10.20 -7.41
C ASN A 130 -9.44 -9.89 -6.26
N GLY A 131 -9.94 -9.26 -5.18
CA GLY A 131 -9.12 -8.88 -4.03
C GLY A 131 -8.20 -7.69 -4.25
N ALA A 132 -8.35 -6.95 -5.36
CA ALA A 132 -7.67 -5.68 -5.60
C ALA A 132 -8.70 -4.54 -5.70
N ILE A 133 -8.33 -3.39 -5.18
CA ILE A 133 -9.01 -2.12 -5.46
C ILE A 133 -8.56 -1.64 -6.84
N ASP A 134 -9.52 -1.42 -7.73
CA ASP A 134 -9.37 -0.70 -8.98
C ASP A 134 -9.87 0.74 -8.82
N ILE A 135 -9.25 1.67 -9.55
CA ILE A 135 -9.68 3.05 -9.72
C ILE A 135 -10.16 3.27 -11.16
N GLN A 136 -11.22 4.07 -11.33
CA GLN A 136 -11.70 4.53 -12.62
C GLN A 136 -11.18 5.95 -12.90
N LEU A 137 -10.49 6.12 -14.02
CA LEU A 137 -9.95 7.39 -14.49
C LEU A 137 -10.55 7.74 -15.85
N GLY A 138 -11.84 8.12 -15.82
CA GLY A 138 -12.66 8.36 -16.99
C GLY A 138 -13.61 7.21 -17.33
N ASN A 139 -14.53 7.45 -18.26
CA ASN A 139 -15.62 6.54 -18.61
C ASN A 139 -15.10 5.14 -18.99
N GLY A 140 -15.40 4.15 -18.16
CA GLY A 140 -14.95 2.76 -18.29
C GLY A 140 -13.44 2.49 -18.13
N ASN A 141 -12.60 3.49 -17.92
CA ASN A 141 -11.14 3.30 -17.84
C ASN A 141 -10.71 2.88 -16.42
N TRP A 142 -10.74 1.57 -16.17
CA TRP A 142 -10.38 0.97 -14.89
C TRP A 142 -8.92 0.51 -14.85
N GLN A 143 -8.23 0.84 -13.75
CA GLN A 143 -6.84 0.49 -13.51
C GLN A 143 -6.68 -0.03 -12.09
N ALA A 144 -5.79 -1.00 -11.89
CA ALA A 144 -5.49 -1.51 -10.55
C ALA A 144 -4.80 -0.42 -9.72
N LEU A 145 -5.37 -0.12 -8.54
CA LEU A 145 -4.77 0.76 -7.55
C LEU A 145 -3.91 -0.03 -6.54
N THR A 146 -4.28 -1.28 -6.30
CA THR A 146 -3.56 -2.21 -5.42
C THR A 146 -3.26 -3.50 -6.16
N ASP A 147 -2.18 -4.19 -5.79
CA ASP A 147 -1.76 -5.44 -6.43
C ASP A 147 -2.18 -6.66 -5.59
N ALA A 148 -3.10 -7.47 -6.14
CA ALA A 148 -3.62 -8.69 -5.53
C ALA A 148 -2.54 -9.75 -5.21
N THR A 149 -1.38 -9.70 -5.90
CA THR A 149 -0.27 -10.64 -5.68
C THR A 149 0.52 -10.33 -4.41
N VAL A 150 0.45 -9.09 -3.94
CA VAL A 150 1.12 -8.61 -2.72
C VAL A 150 0.13 -8.52 -1.56
N LEU A 151 -1.11 -8.13 -1.84
CA LEU A 151 -2.18 -7.92 -0.86
C LEU A 151 -3.53 -8.35 -1.42
N THR A 152 -4.23 -9.25 -0.72
CA THR A 152 -5.63 -9.56 -1.02
C THR A 152 -6.54 -8.79 -0.06
N VAL A 153 -7.40 -7.94 -0.61
CA VAL A 153 -8.48 -7.25 0.11
C VAL A 153 -9.71 -8.15 0.09
N THR A 154 -10.16 -8.60 1.26
CA THR A 154 -11.34 -9.47 1.44
C THR A 154 -12.50 -8.74 2.08
#